data_AF-A0A0C9Z264-F1
#
_entry.id   AF-A0A0C9Z264-F1
#
_cell.length_a   1.000
_cell.length_b   1.000
_cell.length_c   1.000
_cell.angle_alpha   90.00
_cell.angle_beta   90.00
_cell.angle_gamma   90.00
#
_symmetry.space_group_name_H-M   'P 1'
#
loop_
_entity.id
_entity.type
_entity.pdbx_description
1 polymer ?
#
loop_
_entity_poly.entity_id
_entity_poly.type
_entity_poly.pdbx_seq_one_letter_code
_entity_poly.pdbx_strand_id
1 'polypeptide(L)'
;MTPVDIYTAQATVGDVNKGITNHKNLESDATALLVFVNGDGGGGALPKMLENLRRIRAATNEHRELPSVSMGSSVEEFFADIEEASKEGKTLPVWKGELYLEFHRETYTSHGSIKKGNRKCEILLRDVERVATLTSLLQPKGHSYVYPKRAIDECWEKVLLNQFHDVLPGSAIGMVYDDADKLYAEVREVCTGLLEDAFSVLLPRSSPLL
;
A
#
# COMPACT_ATOMS: atom_id res chain seq x y z
N MET A 1 -4.55 -3.36 12.86
CA MET A 1 -4.55 -2.04 13.55
C MET A 1 -3.89 -2.21 14.90
N THR A 2 -3.23 -1.17 15.40
CA THR A 2 -2.71 -1.15 16.77
C THR A 2 -3.86 -1.26 17.78
N PRO A 3 -3.62 -1.62 19.04
CA PRO A 3 -4.66 -1.66 20.08
C PRO A 3 -5.38 -0.31 20.29
N VAL A 4 -4.80 0.80 19.85
CA VAL A 4 -5.37 2.15 19.98
C VAL A 4 -6.46 2.42 18.94
N ASP A 5 -6.73 1.49 18.02
CA ASP A 5 -7.72 1.52 16.93
C ASP A 5 -7.52 2.63 15.88
N ILE A 6 -6.59 3.56 16.12
CA ILE A 6 -6.22 4.64 15.20
C ILE A 6 -4.71 4.66 15.00
N TYR A 7 -4.29 5.03 13.79
CA TYR A 7 -2.89 5.33 13.49
C TYR A 7 -2.57 6.83 13.68
N THR A 8 -3.58 7.63 14.02
CA THR A 8 -3.52 9.10 14.19
C THR A 8 -3.60 9.52 15.66
N ALA A 9 -3.11 8.69 16.57
CA ALA A 9 -3.16 8.95 18.00
C ALA A 9 -2.47 10.29 18.34
N GLN A 10 -2.97 10.97 19.38
CA GLN A 10 -2.51 12.30 19.76
C GLN A 10 -1.50 12.27 20.93
N ALA A 11 -0.93 11.09 21.19
CA ALA A 11 0.01 10.84 22.27
C ALA A 11 -0.51 11.31 23.64
N THR A 12 -1.80 11.08 23.91
CA THR A 12 -2.40 11.40 25.20
C THR A 12 -2.26 10.23 26.18
N VAL A 13 -2.46 10.50 27.48
CA VAL A 13 -2.53 9.45 28.51
C VAL A 13 -3.59 8.40 28.16
N GLY A 14 -4.74 8.84 27.63
CA GLY A 14 -5.80 7.95 27.18
C GLY A 14 -5.37 7.02 26.05
N ASP A 15 -4.62 7.54 25.07
CA ASP A 15 -4.10 6.73 23.96
C ASP A 15 -3.10 5.68 24.44
N VAL A 16 -2.20 6.05 25.35
CA VAL A 16 -1.22 5.14 25.95
C VAL A 16 -1.93 4.04 26.74
N ASN A 17 -2.92 4.39 27.56
CA ASN A 17 -3.70 3.42 28.33
C ASN A 17 -4.46 2.45 27.42
N LYS A 18 -5.09 2.96 26.36
CA LYS A 18 -5.75 2.12 25.35
C LYS A 18 -4.80 1.10 24.72
N GLY A 19 -3.53 1.47 24.53
CA GLY A 19 -2.49 0.56 24.04
C GLY A 19 -2.46 -0.78 24.76
N ILE A 20 -2.67 -0.79 26.08
CA ILE A 20 -2.72 -2.01 26.88
C ILE A 20 -4.16 -2.50 27.07
N THR A 21 -5.11 -1.63 27.43
CA THR A 21 -6.47 -2.08 27.78
C THR A 21 -7.24 -2.67 26.61
N ASN A 22 -6.92 -2.28 25.38
CA ASN A 22 -7.56 -2.80 24.16
C ASN A 22 -6.72 -3.89 23.47
N HIS A 23 -5.57 -4.28 24.02
CA HIS A 23 -4.74 -5.31 23.41
C HIS A 23 -5.44 -6.67 23.53
N LYS A 24 -5.84 -7.25 22.38
CA LYS A 24 -6.78 -8.38 22.34
C LYS A 24 -6.19 -9.71 22.82
N ASN A 25 -4.86 -9.85 22.80
CA ASN A 25 -4.16 -11.09 23.14
C ASN A 25 -2.94 -10.81 24.06
N LEU A 26 -3.16 -10.13 25.20
CA LEU A 26 -2.09 -9.78 26.15
C LEU A 26 -1.36 -11.01 26.72
N GLU A 27 -2.02 -12.17 26.72
CA GLU A 27 -1.45 -13.45 27.11
C GLU A 27 -0.36 -13.96 26.16
N SER A 28 -0.34 -13.47 24.92
CA SER A 28 0.67 -13.82 23.92
C SER A 28 1.86 -12.87 23.95
N ASP A 29 1.60 -11.57 24.06
CA ASP A 29 2.60 -10.52 24.20
C ASP A 29 1.98 -9.29 24.89
N ALA A 30 2.74 -8.64 25.77
CA ALA A 30 2.28 -7.52 26.59
C ALA A 30 2.78 -6.15 26.09
N THR A 31 3.22 -6.08 24.84
CA THR A 31 3.78 -4.86 24.23
C THR A 31 2.82 -4.31 23.19
N ALA A 32 2.65 -2.98 23.17
CA ALA A 32 1.78 -2.31 22.21
C ALA A 32 2.54 -1.23 21.44
N LEU A 33 2.39 -1.25 20.11
CA LEU A 33 2.89 -0.17 19.26
C LEU A 33 1.92 1.01 19.26
N LEU A 34 2.40 2.19 19.66
CA LEU A 34 1.67 3.45 19.55
C LEU A 34 2.11 4.21 18.30
N VAL A 35 1.21 4.38 17.34
CA VAL A 35 1.43 5.22 16.16
C VAL A 35 0.72 6.55 16.37
N PHE A 36 1.47 7.66 16.32
CA PHE A 36 0.96 9.00 16.59
C PHE A 36 1.40 9.98 15.50
N VAL A 37 0.42 10.62 14.87
CA VAL A 37 0.61 11.53 13.73
C VAL A 37 -0.71 12.25 13.44
N ASN A 38 -0.66 13.38 12.73
CA ASN A 38 -1.85 13.94 12.09
C ASN A 38 -2.07 13.31 10.70
N GLY A 39 -2.66 12.10 10.65
CA GLY A 39 -2.91 11.38 9.39
C GLY A 39 -4.05 11.95 8.55
N ASP A 40 -4.57 11.16 7.61
CA ASP A 40 -5.70 11.53 6.75
C ASP A 40 -5.51 12.87 6.01
N GLY A 41 -4.28 13.16 5.59
CA GLY A 41 -3.90 14.43 4.94
C GLY A 41 -3.49 15.56 5.89
N GLY A 42 -3.41 15.31 7.21
CA GLY A 42 -3.14 16.32 8.25
C GLY A 42 -1.66 16.62 8.58
N GLY A 43 -0.71 15.96 7.93
CA GLY A 43 0.73 16.16 8.13
C GLY A 43 1.42 15.17 9.07
N GLY A 44 2.50 15.60 9.73
CA GLY A 44 3.34 14.76 10.59
C GLY A 44 3.00 14.83 12.08
N ALA A 45 3.85 14.21 12.92
CA ALA A 45 3.75 14.33 14.37
C ALA A 45 4.16 15.73 14.84
N LEU A 46 3.46 16.26 15.84
CA LEU A 46 3.73 17.58 16.41
C LEU A 46 4.71 17.50 17.58
N PRO A 47 5.56 18.53 17.81
CA PRO A 47 6.45 18.58 18.97
C PRO A 47 5.73 18.37 20.31
N LYS A 48 4.49 18.87 20.44
CA LYS A 48 3.64 18.67 21.63
C LYS A 48 3.39 17.19 21.93
N MET A 49 3.22 16.34 20.90
CA MET A 49 3.01 14.90 21.09
C MET A 49 4.25 14.26 21.71
N LEU A 50 5.44 14.64 21.24
CA LEU A 50 6.71 14.17 21.81
C LEU A 50 6.88 14.62 23.27
N GLU A 51 6.53 15.87 23.58
CA GLU A 51 6.56 16.39 24.95
C GLU A 51 5.57 15.65 25.86
N ASN A 52 4.39 15.29 25.36
CA ASN A 52 3.44 14.47 26.11
C ASN A 52 4.02 13.10 26.43
N LEU A 53 4.60 12.39 25.45
CA LEU A 53 5.21 11.07 25.68
C LEU A 53 6.37 11.14 26.68
N ARG A 54 7.20 12.20 26.61
CA ARG A 54 8.27 12.45 27.58
C ARG A 54 7.72 12.60 29.00
N ARG A 55 6.65 13.37 29.18
CA ARG A 55 6.00 13.59 30.48
C ARG A 55 5.32 12.33 31.01
N ILE A 56 4.65 11.56 30.15
CA ILE A 56 4.03 10.28 30.50
C ILE A 56 5.11 9.30 30.99
N ARG A 57 6.21 9.15 30.23
CA ARG A 57 7.35 8.33 30.63
C ARG A 57 7.97 8.80 31.96
N ALA A 58 8.10 10.10 32.17
CA ALA A 58 8.61 10.63 33.44
C ALA A 58 7.68 10.27 34.61
N ALA A 59 6.36 10.40 34.43
CA ALA A 59 5.37 10.03 35.45
C ALA A 59 5.37 8.53 35.77
N THR A 60 5.62 7.66 34.78
CA THR A 60 5.68 6.20 34.99
C THR A 60 6.83 5.75 35.89
N ASN A 61 7.86 6.59 36.07
CA ASN A 61 8.96 6.30 37.00
C ASN A 61 8.49 6.30 38.47
N GLU A 62 7.49 7.13 38.80
CA GLU A 62 6.96 7.29 40.16
C GLU A 62 5.60 6.59 40.34
N HIS A 63 4.81 6.47 39.28
CA HIS A 63 3.46 5.90 39.30
C HIS A 63 3.32 4.71 38.33
N ARG A 64 3.10 3.51 38.88
CA ARG A 64 2.98 2.26 38.11
C ARG A 64 1.60 2.03 37.47
N GLU A 65 0.65 2.93 37.68
CA GLU A 65 -0.71 2.82 37.14
C GLU A 65 -0.77 3.15 35.62
N LEU A 66 0.29 3.77 35.09
CA LEU A 66 0.43 4.07 33.68
C LEU A 66 1.34 3.05 32.99
N PRO A 67 1.04 2.62 31.75
CA PRO A 67 1.94 1.82 30.94
C PRO A 67 3.27 2.57 30.71
N SER A 68 4.38 1.83 30.82
CA SER A 68 5.70 2.36 30.45
C SER A 68 5.73 2.69 28.96
N VAL A 69 6.20 3.89 28.63
CA VAL A 69 6.35 4.33 27.24
C VAL A 69 7.83 4.40 26.89
N SER A 70 8.20 3.72 25.80
CA SER A 70 9.51 3.88 25.17
C SER A 70 9.35 4.52 23.79
N MET A 71 10.10 5.60 23.55
CA MET A 71 10.39 6.03 22.17
C MET A 71 11.47 5.08 21.66
N GLY A 72 11.06 3.91 21.18
CA GLY A 72 11.97 2.91 20.62
C GLY A 72 12.73 3.43 19.39
N SER A 73 13.65 2.63 18.86
CA SER A 73 14.49 3.07 17.74
C SER A 73 13.75 2.96 16.40
N SER A 74 13.08 1.84 16.16
CA SER A 74 12.33 1.61 14.92
C SER A 74 11.23 0.55 15.08
N VAL A 75 10.41 0.38 14.04
CA VAL A 75 9.35 -0.65 14.01
C VAL A 75 9.94 -2.05 13.84
N GLU A 76 11.10 -2.17 13.17
CA GLU A 76 11.83 -3.42 13.01
C GLU A 76 12.29 -3.98 14.36
N GLU A 77 12.82 -3.12 15.25
CA GLU A 77 13.24 -3.52 16.60
C GLU A 77 12.03 -4.00 17.43
N PHE A 78 10.89 -3.30 17.34
CA PHE A 78 9.65 -3.73 17.97
C PHE A 78 9.21 -5.14 17.53
N PHE A 79 9.28 -5.45 16.23
CA PHE A 79 8.93 -6.79 15.75
C PHE A 79 9.97 -7.85 16.09
N ALA A 80 11.26 -7.48 16.16
CA ALA A 80 12.32 -8.38 16.62
C ALA A 80 12.11 -8.79 18.08
N ASP A 81 11.75 -7.84 18.96
CA ASP A 81 11.42 -8.10 20.36
C ASP A 81 10.23 -9.07 20.50
N ILE A 82 9.17 -8.86 19.70
CA ILE A 82 8.01 -9.76 19.66
C ILE A 82 8.41 -11.16 19.17
N GLU A 83 9.22 -11.25 18.13
CA GLU A 83 9.68 -12.52 17.57
C GLU A 83 10.47 -13.32 18.62
N GLU A 84 11.40 -12.68 19.34
CA GLU A 84 12.17 -13.30 20.41
C GLU A 84 11.25 -13.73 21.57
N ALA A 85 10.40 -12.83 22.08
CA ALA A 85 9.50 -13.10 23.20
C ALA A 85 8.50 -14.24 22.91
N SER A 86 8.07 -14.35 21.65
CA SER A 86 7.11 -15.35 21.20
C SER A 86 7.71 -16.68 20.73
N LYS A 87 9.00 -16.91 20.99
CA LYS A 87 9.76 -18.11 20.55
C LYS A 87 9.70 -18.30 19.04
N GLU A 88 10.04 -17.26 18.28
CA GLU A 88 9.96 -17.21 16.81
C GLU A 88 8.50 -17.32 16.34
N GLY A 89 7.57 -16.65 17.02
CA GLY A 89 6.14 -16.65 16.69
C GLY A 89 5.37 -17.91 17.07
N LYS A 90 6.01 -18.94 17.66
CA LYS A 90 5.37 -20.24 18.00
C LYS A 90 4.25 -20.11 19.04
N THR A 91 4.27 -19.06 19.85
CA THR A 91 3.24 -18.80 20.86
C THR A 91 2.18 -17.79 20.41
N LEU A 92 2.29 -17.24 19.20
CA LEU A 92 1.30 -16.30 18.66
C LEU A 92 0.10 -17.05 18.05
N PRO A 93 -1.10 -16.45 18.08
CA PRO A 93 -2.26 -17.01 17.40
C PRO A 93 -2.06 -17.03 15.88
N VAL A 94 -2.63 -18.05 15.23
CA VAL A 94 -2.50 -18.24 13.77
C VAL A 94 -3.82 -17.89 13.08
N TRP A 95 -3.75 -16.95 12.13
CA TRP A 95 -4.83 -16.67 11.19
C TRP A 95 -4.54 -17.37 9.85
N LYS A 96 -5.51 -18.12 9.30
CA LYS A 96 -5.36 -18.82 8.01
C LYS A 96 -6.36 -18.25 6.99
N GLY A 97 -5.84 -17.71 5.89
CA GLY A 97 -6.65 -17.13 4.81
C GLY A 97 -6.69 -15.60 4.86
N GLU A 98 -7.75 -15.03 4.29
CA GLU A 98 -7.94 -13.57 4.21
C GLU A 98 -8.33 -12.98 5.57
N LEU A 99 -7.80 -11.79 5.89
CA LEU A 99 -8.32 -10.93 6.95
C LEU A 99 -9.53 -10.16 6.40
N TYR A 100 -10.70 -10.81 6.39
CA TYR A 100 -11.91 -10.23 5.85
C TYR A 100 -12.35 -8.99 6.65
N LEU A 101 -12.41 -7.84 5.98
CA LEU A 101 -12.89 -6.60 6.59
C LEU A 101 -14.41 -6.50 6.43
N GLU A 102 -15.13 -6.48 7.55
CA GLU A 102 -16.60 -6.44 7.55
C GLU A 102 -17.20 -5.05 7.25
N PHE A 103 -16.35 -4.06 6.96
CA PHE A 103 -16.72 -2.68 6.67
C PHE A 103 -16.39 -2.30 5.22
N HIS A 104 -16.93 -1.18 4.76
CA HIS A 104 -16.63 -0.58 3.44
C HIS A 104 -16.85 -1.50 2.22
N ARG A 105 -17.75 -2.49 2.31
CA ARG A 105 -18.00 -3.46 1.21
C ARG A 105 -18.52 -2.83 -0.08
N GLU A 106 -19.17 -1.67 0.02
CA GLU A 106 -19.66 -0.92 -1.15
C GLU A 106 -18.54 -0.48 -2.08
N THR A 107 -17.31 -0.39 -1.57
CA THR A 107 -16.12 -0.07 -2.37
C THR A 107 -15.80 -1.12 -3.44
N TYR A 108 -16.37 -2.32 -3.35
CA TYR A 108 -16.23 -3.33 -4.39
C TYR A 108 -17.04 -3.01 -5.65
N THR A 109 -18.10 -2.20 -5.54
CA THR A 109 -19.03 -1.92 -6.65
C THR A 109 -19.08 -0.44 -7.05
N SER A 110 -18.75 0.49 -6.15
CA SER A 110 -18.70 1.92 -6.47
C SER A 110 -17.71 2.21 -7.60
N HIS A 111 -17.95 3.28 -8.38
CA HIS A 111 -17.07 3.69 -9.49
C HIS A 111 -16.63 2.55 -10.43
N GLY A 112 -17.59 1.86 -11.04
CA GLY A 112 -17.32 0.75 -11.96
C GLY A 112 -16.46 1.12 -13.18
N SER A 113 -16.49 2.39 -13.63
CA SER A 113 -15.61 2.89 -14.70
C SER A 113 -14.13 2.79 -14.32
N ILE A 114 -13.77 3.21 -13.10
CA ILE A 114 -12.40 3.16 -12.57
C ILE A 114 -11.91 1.72 -12.47
N LYS A 115 -12.73 0.83 -11.92
CA LYS A 115 -12.41 -0.61 -11.82
C LYS A 115 -12.20 -1.25 -13.21
N LYS A 116 -13.05 -0.90 -14.18
CA LYS A 116 -12.91 -1.33 -15.57
C LYS A 116 -11.64 -0.77 -16.21
N GLY A 117 -11.32 0.51 -15.98
CA GLY A 117 -10.11 1.17 -16.44
C GLY A 117 -8.86 0.48 -15.91
N ASN A 118 -8.79 0.27 -14.59
CA ASN A 118 -7.72 -0.48 -13.94
C ASN A 118 -7.53 -1.85 -14.57
N ARG A 119 -8.61 -2.65 -14.63
CA ARG A 119 -8.54 -4.02 -15.14
C ARG A 119 -8.08 -4.10 -16.59
N LYS A 120 -8.53 -3.17 -17.44
CA LYS A 120 -8.10 -3.09 -18.84
C LYS A 120 -6.62 -2.74 -18.96
N CYS A 121 -6.14 -1.79 -18.15
CA CYS A 121 -4.73 -1.39 -18.15
C CYS A 121 -3.82 -2.49 -17.61
N GLU A 122 -4.20 -3.18 -16.52
CA GLU A 122 -3.45 -4.36 -16.02
C GLU A 122 -3.24 -5.43 -17.08
N ILE A 123 -4.32 -5.78 -17.81
CA ILE A 123 -4.26 -6.78 -18.88
C ILE A 123 -3.35 -6.29 -20.01
N LEU A 124 -3.52 -5.04 -20.44
CA LEU A 124 -2.77 -4.48 -21.54
C LEU A 124 -1.26 -4.36 -21.22
N LEU A 125 -0.90 -3.89 -20.02
CA LEU A 125 0.48 -3.83 -19.57
C LEU A 125 1.13 -5.22 -19.53
N ARG A 126 0.44 -6.20 -18.96
CA ARG A 126 0.91 -7.59 -18.97
C ARG A 126 1.16 -8.10 -20.39
N ASP A 127 0.27 -7.78 -21.32
CA ASP A 127 0.39 -8.23 -22.71
C ASP A 127 1.55 -7.51 -23.43
N VAL A 128 1.73 -6.21 -23.21
CA VAL A 128 2.91 -5.44 -23.68
C VAL A 128 4.21 -6.05 -23.15
N GLU A 129 4.32 -6.27 -21.83
CA GLU A 129 5.54 -6.84 -21.23
C GLU A 129 5.87 -8.20 -21.84
N ARG A 130 4.87 -9.06 -22.03
CA ARG A 130 5.04 -10.39 -22.64
C ARG A 130 5.56 -10.29 -24.07
N VAL A 131 4.88 -9.52 -24.92
CA VAL A 131 5.22 -9.43 -26.34
C VAL A 131 6.53 -8.70 -26.55
N ALA A 132 6.76 -7.59 -25.84
CA ALA A 132 8.01 -6.83 -25.90
C ALA A 132 9.20 -7.66 -25.41
N THR A 133 9.03 -8.45 -24.35
CA THR A 133 10.07 -9.38 -23.86
C THR A 133 10.40 -10.41 -24.93
N LEU A 134 9.40 -11.11 -25.47
CA LEU A 134 9.61 -12.10 -26.54
C LEU A 134 10.32 -11.49 -27.75
N THR A 135 9.89 -10.30 -28.17
CA THR A 135 10.47 -9.58 -29.32
C THR A 135 11.94 -9.23 -29.07
N SER A 136 12.26 -8.72 -27.87
CA SER A 136 13.64 -8.38 -27.47
C SER A 136 14.58 -9.59 -27.36
N LEU A 137 14.05 -10.77 -27.03
CA LEU A 137 14.84 -12.00 -26.90
C LEU A 137 15.05 -12.68 -28.26
N LEU A 138 14.03 -12.70 -29.11
CA LEU A 138 14.06 -13.43 -30.38
C LEU A 138 14.80 -12.67 -31.48
N GLN A 139 14.86 -11.33 -31.43
CA GLN A 139 15.53 -10.45 -32.39
C GLN A 139 15.41 -10.95 -33.86
N PRO A 140 14.19 -10.98 -34.44
CA PRO A 140 13.98 -11.46 -35.80
C PRO A 140 14.96 -10.82 -36.79
N LYS A 141 15.57 -11.64 -37.66
CA LYS A 141 16.69 -11.24 -38.54
C LYS A 141 16.44 -9.90 -39.23
N GLY A 142 17.32 -8.92 -39.00
CA GLY A 142 17.31 -7.62 -39.66
C GLY A 142 16.65 -6.48 -38.86
N HIS A 143 16.08 -6.75 -37.69
CA HIS A 143 15.52 -5.73 -36.80
C HIS A 143 16.19 -5.79 -35.44
N SER A 144 16.61 -4.64 -34.92
CA SER A 144 17.05 -4.51 -33.53
C SER A 144 15.88 -3.94 -32.73
N TYR A 145 15.33 -4.74 -31.83
CA TYR A 145 14.26 -4.29 -30.91
C TYR A 145 14.81 -4.18 -29.50
N VAL A 146 14.62 -3.01 -28.88
CA VAL A 146 15.01 -2.75 -27.50
C VAL A 146 13.77 -2.77 -26.63
N TYR A 147 13.80 -3.55 -25.54
CA TYR A 147 12.69 -3.60 -24.60
C TYR A 147 12.38 -2.18 -24.08
N PRO A 148 11.13 -1.67 -24.21
CA PRO A 148 10.79 -0.28 -23.93
C PRO A 148 10.59 -0.04 -22.42
N LYS A 149 11.61 -0.36 -21.62
CA LYS A 149 11.54 -0.38 -20.15
C LYS A 149 10.97 0.92 -19.58
N ARG A 150 11.51 2.07 -19.99
CA ARG A 150 11.11 3.37 -19.46
C ARG A 150 9.63 3.65 -19.69
N ALA A 151 9.11 3.37 -20.88
CA ALA A 151 7.71 3.62 -21.20
C ALA A 151 6.77 2.68 -20.43
N ILE A 152 7.20 1.43 -20.20
CA ILE A 152 6.46 0.46 -19.38
C ILE A 152 6.45 0.89 -17.91
N ASP A 153 7.60 1.30 -17.36
CA ASP A 153 7.70 1.81 -15.98
C ASP A 153 6.76 3.01 -15.78
N GLU A 154 6.82 4.01 -16.67
CA GLU A 154 5.96 5.21 -16.62
C GLU A 154 4.46 4.88 -16.74
N CYS A 155 4.09 3.77 -17.39
CA CYS A 155 2.70 3.32 -17.45
C CYS A 155 2.30 2.56 -16.18
N TRP A 156 3.18 1.72 -15.63
CA TRP A 156 2.95 1.06 -14.33
C TRP A 156 2.81 2.07 -13.21
N GLU A 157 3.65 3.11 -13.15
CA GLU A 157 3.55 4.18 -12.16
C GLU A 157 2.18 4.86 -12.19
N LYS A 158 1.63 5.15 -13.37
CA LYS A 158 0.27 5.70 -13.52
C LYS A 158 -0.82 4.73 -13.06
N VAL A 159 -0.71 3.44 -13.42
CA VAL A 159 -1.68 2.43 -12.98
C VAL A 159 -1.65 2.27 -11.46
N LEU A 160 -0.45 2.12 -10.87
CA LEU A 160 -0.27 1.96 -9.43
C LEU A 160 -0.70 3.19 -8.65
N LEU A 161 -0.51 4.40 -9.19
CA LEU A 161 -1.06 5.64 -8.61
C LEU A 161 -2.58 5.56 -8.48
N ASN A 162 -3.27 5.09 -9.53
CA ASN A 162 -4.72 4.90 -9.49
C ASN A 162 -5.17 3.70 -8.62
N GLN A 163 -4.26 2.82 -8.19
CA GLN A 163 -4.54 1.71 -7.26
C GLN A 163 -4.48 2.13 -5.80
N PHE A 164 -4.29 3.42 -5.51
CA PHE A 164 -4.38 3.94 -4.15
C PHE A 164 -5.73 3.57 -3.50
N HIS A 165 -5.72 3.33 -2.19
CA HIS A 165 -6.82 2.71 -1.45
C HIS A 165 -8.10 3.55 -1.38
N ASP A 166 -8.07 4.83 -1.76
CA ASP A 166 -9.28 5.64 -1.95
C ASP A 166 -9.69 5.84 -3.41
N VAL A 167 -8.74 5.67 -4.34
CA VAL A 167 -8.97 5.88 -5.77
C VAL A 167 -9.65 4.66 -6.37
N LEU A 168 -8.98 3.50 -6.37
CA LEU A 168 -9.51 2.26 -6.97
C LEU A 168 -10.79 1.77 -6.26
N PRO A 169 -10.88 1.81 -4.91
CA PRO A 169 -12.08 1.42 -4.20
C PRO A 169 -13.24 2.40 -4.40
N GLY A 170 -13.01 3.60 -4.93
CA GLY A 170 -14.09 4.50 -5.29
C GLY A 170 -14.63 5.31 -4.11
N SER A 171 -13.76 5.81 -3.22
CA SER A 171 -14.09 6.62 -2.02
C SER A 171 -13.53 8.05 -2.02
N ALA A 172 -13.00 8.53 -3.14
CA ALA A 172 -12.48 9.88 -3.34
C ALA A 172 -13.53 10.86 -3.90
N ILE A 173 -13.16 12.14 -4.01
CA ILE A 173 -14.01 13.18 -4.62
C ILE A 173 -13.98 13.10 -6.16
N GLY A 174 -15.00 13.68 -6.82
CA GLY A 174 -15.17 13.64 -8.28
C GLY A 174 -13.93 14.03 -9.09
N MET A 175 -13.23 15.09 -8.69
CA MET A 175 -12.01 15.57 -9.36
C MET A 175 -10.92 14.49 -9.48
N VAL A 176 -10.81 13.60 -8.50
CA VAL A 176 -9.81 12.53 -8.50
C VAL A 176 -10.13 11.52 -9.61
N TYR A 177 -11.40 11.30 -9.91
CA TYR A 177 -11.81 10.38 -10.98
C TYR A 177 -11.62 10.98 -12.37
N ASP A 178 -11.81 12.28 -12.52
CA ASP A 178 -11.49 12.99 -13.77
C ASP A 178 -10.00 12.84 -14.12
N ASP A 179 -9.11 12.88 -13.11
CA ASP A 179 -7.68 12.65 -13.32
C ASP A 179 -7.34 11.18 -13.53
N ALA A 180 -7.95 10.26 -12.77
CA ALA A 180 -7.74 8.83 -12.94
C ALA A 180 -8.11 8.35 -14.35
N ASP A 181 -9.23 8.83 -14.91
CA ASP A 181 -9.68 8.48 -16.26
C ASP A 181 -8.71 8.99 -17.35
N LYS A 182 -8.11 10.18 -17.18
CA LYS A 182 -7.05 10.68 -18.08
C LYS A 182 -5.83 9.78 -18.04
N LEU A 183 -5.36 9.41 -16.85
CA LEU A 183 -4.21 8.52 -16.70
C LEU A 183 -4.45 7.15 -17.34
N TYR A 184 -5.65 6.58 -17.21
CA TYR A 184 -5.98 5.33 -17.90
C TYR A 184 -6.06 5.47 -19.42
N ALA A 185 -6.47 6.63 -19.94
CA ALA A 185 -6.47 6.90 -21.37
C ALA A 185 -5.03 6.98 -21.91
N GLU A 186 -4.15 7.70 -21.22
CA GLU A 186 -2.72 7.80 -21.56
C GLU A 186 -2.03 6.43 -21.55
N VAL A 187 -2.24 5.64 -20.50
CA VAL A 187 -1.69 4.27 -20.42
C VAL A 187 -2.16 3.42 -21.58
N ARG A 188 -3.44 3.53 -21.96
CA ARG A 188 -4.00 2.77 -23.09
C ARG A 188 -3.35 3.17 -24.41
N GLU A 189 -3.23 4.47 -24.67
CA GLU A 189 -2.63 4.98 -25.89
C GLU A 189 -1.17 4.51 -26.02
N VAL A 190 -0.36 4.73 -24.99
CA VAL A 190 1.05 4.35 -24.98
C VAL A 190 1.20 2.84 -25.12
N CYS A 191 0.49 2.06 -24.30
CA CYS A 191 0.65 0.61 -24.30
C CYS A 191 0.16 -0.03 -25.61
N THR A 192 -0.90 0.50 -26.24
CA THR A 192 -1.29 0.02 -27.57
C THR A 192 -0.22 0.30 -28.61
N GLY A 193 0.40 1.49 -28.59
CA GLY A 193 1.54 1.79 -29.46
C GLY A 193 2.72 0.84 -29.25
N LEU A 194 3.11 0.60 -27.98
CA LEU A 194 4.18 -0.34 -27.66
C LEU A 194 3.89 -1.78 -28.12
N LEU A 195 2.62 -2.19 -28.03
CA LEU A 195 2.19 -3.52 -28.44
C LEU A 195 2.26 -3.67 -29.97
N GLU A 196 1.80 -2.67 -30.72
CA GLU A 196 1.91 -2.61 -32.19
C GLU A 196 3.38 -2.62 -32.63
N ASP A 197 4.22 -1.79 -32.01
CA ASP A 197 5.65 -1.72 -32.31
C ASP A 197 6.31 -3.10 -32.12
N ALA A 198 6.02 -3.78 -31.00
CA ALA A 198 6.54 -5.12 -30.74
C ALA A 198 6.03 -6.15 -31.75
N PHE A 199 4.73 -6.13 -32.09
CA PHE A 199 4.16 -7.05 -33.08
C PHE A 199 4.67 -6.80 -34.49
N SER A 200 4.93 -5.55 -34.88
CA SER A 200 5.48 -5.22 -36.20
C SER A 200 6.84 -5.89 -36.43
N VAL A 201 7.64 -6.03 -35.37
CA VAL A 201 8.94 -6.71 -35.42
C VAL A 201 8.78 -8.23 -35.32
N LEU A 202 7.95 -8.70 -34.37
CA LEU A 202 7.79 -10.13 -34.11
C LEU A 202 7.00 -10.86 -35.20
N LEU A 203 5.98 -10.21 -35.76
CA LEU A 203 5.02 -10.72 -36.72
C LEU A 203 4.81 -9.71 -37.88
N PRO A 204 5.82 -9.46 -38.74
CA PRO A 204 5.80 -8.40 -39.76
C PRO A 204 4.76 -8.57 -40.88
N ARG A 205 4.07 -9.72 -40.94
CA ARG A 205 2.98 -10.00 -41.90
C ARG A 205 1.60 -9.97 -41.25
N SER A 206 1.51 -9.64 -39.96
CA SER A 206 0.23 -9.51 -39.26
C SER A 206 -0.44 -8.18 -39.60
N SER A 207 -1.77 -8.14 -39.47
CA SER A 207 -2.52 -6.88 -39.55
C SER A 207 -2.45 -6.16 -38.19
N PRO A 208 -2.47 -4.82 -38.17
CA PRO A 208 -2.56 -4.06 -36.93
C PRO A 208 -3.79 -4.48 -36.11
N LEU A 209 -3.72 -4.36 -34.77
CA LEU A 209 -4.83 -4.66 -33.87
C LEU A 209 -5.94 -3.60 -33.90
N LEU A 210 -5.68 -2.44 -34.54
CA LEU A 210 -6.60 -1.31 -34.72
C LEU A 210 -6.85 -0.99 -36.20
#